data_AF-A0A0B1U5B3-F1
#
_entry.id   AF-A0A0B1U5B3-F1
#
_cell.length_a   1.000
_cell.length_b   1.000
_cell.length_c   1.000
_cell.angle_alpha   90.00
_cell.angle_beta   90.00
_cell.angle_gamma   90.00
#
_symmetry.space_group_name_H-M   'P 1'
#
loop_
_entity.id
_entity.type
_entity.pdbx_description
1 polymer ?
#
loop_
_entity_poly.entity_id
_entity_poly.type
_entity_poly.pdbx_seq_one_letter_code
_entity_poly.pdbx_strand_id
1 'polypeptide(L)'
;MSRSDATPFPEVPAAARQAMDAAAALAATDPAAAAALLWPLLGQPGLHAQSLVLLIDLCRRHGDPRTAAVLADRAARLAPKSGRARTLAAMALREAGRPEAALGHALAALALTPDDLAAMVAVVTAALAAGRPLAGLDAAVALCRPPSQPEGLRLAVGLLDAVTGGAPWGVVWTTETTLAGCVRHAGPEPAEVVLLADGAVIGRTLADTALPGLAPLGGFSLTPPAGWLDGTLVDVVLAKSNTPLFGSPAPLPQARTAPPLAAPVPPGPDTAVAAPRVSPQALAHLGGWLRQAACSPQSPPPLPDDCLGAAMAEARSLLAARAAALEADQTAAGKDEEDDDHA
;
A
#
# COMPACT_ATOMS: atom_id res chain seq x y z
N MET A 1 12.66 -7.48 -43.03
CA MET A 1 13.93 -6.81 -42.66
C MET A 1 13.71 -6.15 -41.30
N SER A 2 14.04 -6.87 -40.24
CA SER A 2 13.92 -6.39 -38.85
C SER A 2 15.14 -5.55 -38.50
N ARG A 3 14.98 -4.25 -38.32
CA ARG A 3 15.98 -3.41 -37.63
C ARG A 3 15.55 -3.26 -36.18
N SER A 4 16.11 -4.13 -35.34
CA SER A 4 16.13 -3.96 -33.89
C SER A 4 17.25 -2.97 -33.56
N ASP A 5 17.07 -1.70 -33.88
CA ASP A 5 17.98 -0.62 -33.47
C ASP A 5 17.68 -0.21 -32.02
N ALA A 6 17.91 -1.14 -31.09
CA ALA A 6 18.12 -0.79 -29.70
C ALA A 6 19.58 -0.39 -29.57
N THR A 7 19.89 0.88 -29.86
CA THR A 7 21.19 1.45 -29.46
C THR A 7 21.34 1.22 -27.97
N PRO A 8 22.34 0.44 -27.51
CA PRO A 8 22.59 0.27 -26.10
C PRO A 8 22.83 1.66 -25.51
N PHE A 9 22.17 1.95 -24.40
CA PHE A 9 22.46 3.16 -23.64
C PHE A 9 23.98 3.27 -23.45
N PRO A 10 24.57 4.47 -23.59
CA PRO A 10 26.02 4.63 -23.46
C PRO A 10 26.46 4.04 -22.12
N GLU A 11 27.42 3.12 -22.17
CA GLU A 11 27.93 2.46 -20.97
C GLU A 11 28.44 3.53 -20.00
N VAL A 12 27.98 3.44 -18.75
CA VAL A 12 28.43 4.36 -17.72
C VAL A 12 29.95 4.21 -17.55
N PRO A 13 30.74 5.30 -17.59
CA PRO A 13 32.17 5.21 -17.37
C PRO A 13 32.50 4.61 -16.00
N ALA A 14 33.54 3.77 -15.90
CA ALA A 14 33.93 3.16 -14.62
C ALA A 14 34.24 4.19 -13.54
N ALA A 15 34.88 5.31 -13.91
CA ALA A 15 35.14 6.43 -13.01
C ALA A 15 33.84 7.08 -12.47
N ALA A 16 32.78 7.15 -13.30
CA ALA A 16 31.50 7.70 -12.88
C ALA A 16 30.78 6.78 -11.89
N ARG A 17 30.87 5.45 -12.08
CA ARG A 17 30.39 4.46 -11.09
C ARG A 17 31.17 4.56 -9.77
N GLN A 18 32.49 4.63 -9.84
CA GLN A 18 33.33 4.77 -8.65
C GLN A 18 33.04 6.06 -7.88
N ALA A 19 32.79 7.17 -8.59
CA ALA A 19 32.38 8.43 -7.97
C ALA A 19 31.01 8.32 -7.29
N MET A 20 30.06 7.59 -7.88
CA MET A 20 28.76 7.31 -7.27
C MET A 20 28.91 6.51 -5.97
N ASP A 21 29.70 5.43 -5.99
CA ASP A 21 29.93 4.57 -4.83
C ASP A 21 30.64 5.34 -3.71
N ALA A 22 31.64 6.16 -4.07
CA ALA A 22 32.34 7.04 -3.13
C ALA A 22 31.41 8.09 -2.52
N ALA A 23 30.53 8.71 -3.33
CA ALA A 23 29.54 9.65 -2.83
C ALA A 23 28.56 8.99 -1.84
N ALA A 24 28.10 7.77 -2.14
CA ALA A 24 27.23 7.02 -1.25
C ALA A 24 27.92 6.69 0.08
N ALA A 25 29.20 6.33 0.06
CA ALA A 25 29.99 6.08 1.27
C ALA A 25 30.20 7.34 2.13
N LEU A 26 30.36 8.51 1.49
CA LEU A 26 30.57 9.79 2.17
C LEU A 26 29.28 10.43 2.67
N ALA A 27 28.11 10.03 2.18
CA ALA A 27 26.85 10.72 2.42
C ALA A 27 26.49 10.91 3.90
N ALA A 28 26.94 10.01 4.78
CA ALA A 28 26.68 10.10 6.22
C ALA A 28 27.74 10.90 7.00
N THR A 29 28.97 11.00 6.48
CA THR A 29 30.14 11.53 7.21
C THR A 29 30.61 12.87 6.69
N ASP A 30 30.60 13.07 5.36
CA ASP A 30 30.97 14.31 4.70
C ASP A 30 30.01 14.60 3.53
N PRO A 31 28.88 15.27 3.82
CA PRO A 31 27.86 15.55 2.81
C PRO A 31 28.32 16.55 1.76
N ALA A 32 29.27 17.44 2.10
CA ALA A 32 29.81 18.41 1.17
C ALA A 32 30.68 17.71 0.13
N ALA A 33 31.55 16.79 0.56
CA ALA A 33 32.33 15.96 -0.35
C ALA A 33 31.45 15.02 -1.18
N ALA A 34 30.41 14.41 -0.58
CA ALA A 34 29.45 13.60 -1.31
C ALA A 34 28.73 14.42 -2.41
N ALA A 35 28.25 15.62 -2.09
CA ALA A 35 27.61 16.50 -3.06
C ALA A 35 28.57 16.92 -4.17
N ALA A 36 29.84 17.23 -3.85
CA ALA A 36 30.86 17.58 -4.84
C ALA A 36 31.11 16.46 -5.87
N LEU A 37 31.01 15.19 -5.45
CA LEU A 37 31.08 14.04 -6.35
C LEU A 37 29.81 13.83 -7.16
N LEU A 38 28.63 14.15 -6.62
CA LEU A 38 27.34 13.91 -7.28
C LEU A 38 26.98 14.96 -8.33
N TRP A 39 27.34 16.23 -8.13
CA TRP A 39 26.98 17.31 -9.06
C TRP A 39 27.45 17.05 -10.51
N PRO A 40 28.72 16.64 -10.76
CA PRO A 40 29.17 16.30 -12.11
C PRO A 40 28.43 15.12 -12.74
N LEU A 41 27.94 14.18 -11.92
CA LEU A 41 27.24 12.98 -12.38
C LEU A 41 25.82 13.29 -12.90
N LEU A 42 25.28 14.48 -12.63
CA LEU A 42 24.08 14.95 -13.31
C LEU A 42 24.28 15.13 -14.82
N GLY A 43 25.52 15.18 -15.33
CA GLY A 43 25.78 15.14 -16.77
C GLY A 43 25.70 13.74 -17.38
N GLN A 44 25.68 12.67 -16.58
CA GLN A 44 25.81 11.29 -17.02
C GLN A 44 24.42 10.62 -17.15
N PRO A 45 23.92 10.32 -18.36
CA PRO A 45 22.55 9.81 -18.55
C PRO A 45 22.24 8.55 -17.74
N GLY A 46 23.19 7.62 -17.63
CA GLY A 46 23.01 6.36 -16.91
C GLY A 46 23.02 6.47 -15.38
N LEU A 47 23.51 7.58 -14.82
CA LEU A 47 23.53 7.82 -13.37
C LEU A 47 22.66 9.00 -12.95
N HIS A 48 22.12 9.77 -13.89
CA HIS A 48 21.42 11.03 -13.65
C HIS A 48 20.34 10.92 -12.57
N ALA A 49 19.43 9.95 -12.73
CA ALA A 49 18.33 9.75 -11.79
C ALA A 49 18.81 9.33 -10.39
N GLN A 50 19.85 8.47 -10.32
CA GLN A 50 20.43 8.03 -9.06
C GLN A 50 21.16 9.17 -8.34
N SER A 51 21.89 10.00 -9.10
CA SER A 51 22.58 11.19 -8.56
C SER A 51 21.58 12.19 -8.00
N LEU A 52 20.45 12.43 -8.70
CA LEU A 52 19.38 13.27 -8.19
C LEU A 52 18.80 12.73 -6.88
N VAL A 53 18.49 11.43 -6.82
CA VAL A 53 17.96 10.77 -5.62
C VAL A 53 18.87 10.97 -4.41
N LEU A 54 20.18 10.81 -4.58
CA LEU A 54 21.14 11.01 -3.48
C LEU A 54 21.31 12.49 -3.11
N LEU A 55 21.38 13.40 -4.07
CA LEU A 55 21.45 14.84 -3.79
C LEU A 55 20.20 15.35 -3.06
N ILE A 56 19.01 14.86 -3.42
CA ILE A 56 17.78 15.20 -2.70
C ILE A 56 17.88 14.77 -1.22
N ASP A 57 18.29 13.52 -0.97
CA ASP A 57 18.43 13.01 0.40
C ASP A 57 19.46 13.81 1.21
N LEU A 58 20.61 14.14 0.61
CA LEU A 58 21.63 15.00 1.23
C LEU A 58 21.09 16.39 1.57
N CYS A 59 20.51 17.10 0.60
CA CYS A 59 19.97 18.44 0.82
C CYS A 59 18.92 18.44 1.95
N ARG A 60 18.06 17.41 2.02
CA ARG A 60 17.06 17.28 3.09
C ARG A 60 17.69 17.09 4.46
N ARG A 61 18.62 16.15 4.60
CA ARG A 61 19.30 15.85 5.88
C ARG A 61 20.11 17.03 6.41
N HIS A 62 20.61 17.88 5.52
CA HIS A 62 21.44 19.04 5.87
C HIS A 62 20.67 20.37 5.92
N GLY A 63 19.34 20.33 5.90
CA GLY A 63 18.52 21.51 6.15
C GLY A 63 18.44 22.49 4.96
N ASP A 64 18.65 22.01 3.74
CA ASP A 64 18.37 22.75 2.50
C ASP A 64 17.15 22.17 1.77
N PRO A 65 15.94 22.33 2.33
CA PRO A 65 14.72 21.78 1.73
C PRO A 65 14.36 22.47 0.42
N ARG A 66 14.81 23.71 0.18
CA ARG A 66 14.55 24.45 -1.05
C ARG A 66 15.29 23.82 -2.23
N THR A 67 16.59 23.56 -2.09
CA THR A 67 17.36 22.87 -3.13
C THR A 67 16.85 21.44 -3.31
N ALA A 68 16.53 20.75 -2.22
CA ALA A 68 15.93 19.42 -2.28
C ALA A 68 14.65 19.39 -3.11
N ALA A 69 13.75 20.37 -2.92
CA ALA A 69 12.49 20.47 -3.67
C ALA A 69 12.72 20.68 -5.18
N VAL A 70 13.68 21.53 -5.56
CA VAL A 70 14.03 21.76 -6.97
C VAL A 70 14.57 20.49 -7.62
N LEU A 71 15.47 19.78 -6.92
CA LEU A 71 16.03 18.51 -7.40
C LEU A 71 14.97 17.41 -7.46
N ALA A 72 14.07 17.37 -6.50
CA ALA A 72 12.92 16.47 -6.45
C ALA A 72 11.97 16.66 -7.63
N ASP A 73 11.58 17.90 -7.92
CA ASP A 73 10.75 18.22 -9.07
C ASP A 73 11.41 17.76 -10.38
N ARG A 74 12.74 17.92 -10.50
CA ARG A 74 13.52 17.41 -11.63
C ARG A 74 13.52 15.88 -11.69
N ALA A 75 13.77 15.21 -10.56
CA ALA A 75 13.80 13.75 -10.48
C ALA A 75 12.45 13.12 -10.83
N ALA A 76 11.35 13.69 -10.34
CA ALA A 76 10.00 13.22 -10.63
C ALA A 76 9.63 13.36 -12.12
N ARG A 77 10.09 14.42 -12.80
CA ARG A 77 9.91 14.58 -14.26
C ARG A 77 10.72 13.58 -15.08
N LEU A 78 11.96 13.30 -14.66
CA LEU A 78 12.87 12.44 -15.42
C LEU A 78 12.64 10.94 -15.17
N ALA A 79 12.16 10.58 -13.98
CA ALA A 79 11.87 9.22 -13.59
C ALA A 79 10.44 9.10 -13.00
N PRO A 80 9.39 9.36 -13.80
CA PRO A 80 8.00 9.41 -13.30
C PRO A 80 7.48 8.08 -12.76
N LYS A 81 8.13 6.96 -13.10
CA LYS A 81 7.82 5.60 -12.62
C LYS A 81 8.69 5.15 -11.45
N SER A 82 9.54 6.03 -10.90
CA SER A 82 10.35 5.70 -9.73
C SER A 82 9.60 6.03 -8.45
N GLY A 83 9.13 5.00 -7.73
CA GLY A 83 8.51 5.17 -6.40
C GLY A 83 9.45 5.92 -5.45
N ARG A 84 10.72 5.49 -5.38
CA ARG A 84 11.75 6.16 -4.54
C ARG A 84 11.93 7.64 -4.85
N ALA A 85 11.99 8.04 -6.13
CA ALA A 85 12.13 9.44 -6.50
C ALA A 85 10.90 10.25 -6.07
N ARG A 86 9.70 9.69 -6.23
CA ARG A 86 8.45 10.32 -5.78
C ARG A 86 8.35 10.42 -4.27
N THR A 87 8.76 9.39 -3.52
CA THR A 87 8.83 9.42 -2.05
C THR A 87 9.75 10.54 -1.57
N LEU A 88 10.97 10.64 -2.11
CA LEU A 88 11.90 11.71 -1.75
C LEU A 88 11.38 13.08 -2.16
N ALA A 89 10.69 13.19 -3.30
CA ALA A 89 10.06 14.43 -3.72
C ALA A 89 8.96 14.88 -2.76
N ALA A 90 8.09 13.97 -2.34
CA ALA A 90 7.08 14.25 -1.34
C ALA A 90 7.70 14.78 -0.05
N MET A 91 8.74 14.11 0.46
CA MET A 91 9.39 14.54 1.70
C MET A 91 10.07 15.91 1.55
N ALA A 92 10.77 16.16 0.44
CA ALA A 92 11.43 17.44 0.14
C ALA A 92 10.42 18.59 0.03
N LEU A 93 9.31 18.39 -0.69
CA LEU A 93 8.26 19.38 -0.88
C LEU A 93 7.57 19.71 0.45
N ARG A 94 7.32 18.71 1.29
CA ARG A 94 6.75 18.90 2.63
C ARG A 94 7.67 19.77 3.49
N GLU A 95 8.96 19.45 3.53
CA GLU A 95 9.98 20.20 4.29
C GLU A 95 10.16 21.63 3.74
N ALA A 96 9.94 21.83 2.44
CA ALA A 96 9.93 23.14 1.81
C ALA A 96 8.62 23.94 2.03
N GLY A 97 7.66 23.42 2.81
CA GLY A 97 6.39 24.10 3.09
C GLY A 97 5.37 24.01 1.95
N ARG A 98 5.47 23.01 1.07
CA ARG A 98 4.54 22.74 -0.04
C ARG A 98 3.77 21.42 0.19
N PRO A 99 2.94 21.32 1.25
CA PRO A 99 2.35 20.05 1.68
C PRO A 99 1.36 19.43 0.68
N GLU A 100 0.61 20.23 -0.07
CA GLU A 100 -0.34 19.71 -1.07
C GLU A 100 0.37 19.03 -2.25
N ALA A 101 1.44 19.66 -2.76
CA ALA A 101 2.27 19.06 -3.79
C ALA A 101 2.97 17.79 -3.25
N ALA A 102 3.42 17.82 -1.99
CA ALA A 102 4.00 16.66 -1.34
C ALA A 102 3.03 15.48 -1.28
N LEU A 103 1.76 15.73 -0.93
CA LEU A 103 0.74 14.71 -0.86
C LEU A 103 0.50 14.05 -2.22
N GLY A 104 0.40 14.83 -3.29
CA GLY A 104 0.27 14.30 -4.65
C GLY A 104 1.43 13.39 -5.06
N HIS A 105 2.67 13.77 -4.73
CA HIS A 105 3.83 12.92 -4.97
C HIS A 105 3.85 11.67 -4.09
N ALA A 106 3.45 11.77 -2.82
CA ALA A 106 3.43 10.65 -1.89
C ALA A 106 2.41 9.59 -2.31
N LEU A 107 1.18 10.01 -2.65
CA LEU A 107 0.14 9.10 -3.11
C LEU A 107 0.56 8.36 -4.38
N ALA A 108 1.18 9.07 -5.32
CA ALA A 108 1.70 8.44 -6.52
C ALA A 108 2.92 7.55 -6.27
N ALA A 109 3.71 7.80 -5.23
CA ALA A 109 4.77 6.90 -4.80
C ALA A 109 4.18 5.60 -4.26
N LEU A 110 3.19 5.70 -3.36
CA LEU A 110 2.51 4.55 -2.78
C LEU A 110 1.79 3.72 -3.85
N ALA A 111 1.18 4.35 -4.85
CA ALA A 111 0.56 3.65 -5.98
C ALA A 111 1.57 2.83 -6.81
N LEU A 112 2.84 3.26 -6.88
CA LEU A 112 3.90 2.53 -7.57
C LEU A 112 4.51 1.42 -6.70
N THR A 113 4.59 1.65 -5.39
CA THR A 113 5.18 0.73 -4.41
C THR A 113 4.29 0.64 -3.17
N PRO A 114 3.19 -0.14 -3.22
CA PRO A 114 2.18 -0.18 -2.14
C PRO A 114 2.73 -0.68 -0.80
N ASP A 115 3.73 -1.57 -0.85
CA ASP A 115 4.34 -2.17 0.34
C ASP A 115 5.57 -1.41 0.86
N ASP A 116 5.95 -0.30 0.20
CA ASP A 116 7.09 0.50 0.63
C ASP A 116 6.74 1.35 1.87
N LEU A 117 7.34 0.99 3.00
CA LEU A 117 7.17 1.70 4.27
C LEU A 117 7.51 3.19 4.15
N ALA A 118 8.53 3.54 3.35
CA ALA A 118 8.91 4.93 3.16
C ALA A 118 7.83 5.72 2.40
N ALA A 119 7.19 5.10 1.41
CA ALA A 119 6.06 5.68 0.70
C ALA A 119 4.84 5.86 1.63
N MET A 120 4.52 4.86 2.46
CA MET A 120 3.45 4.97 3.45
C MET A 120 3.70 6.13 4.44
N VAL A 121 4.91 6.22 5.00
CA VAL A 121 5.31 7.32 5.89
C VAL A 121 5.22 8.67 5.18
N ALA A 122 5.64 8.76 3.92
CA ALA A 122 5.53 9.99 3.13
C ALA A 122 4.06 10.41 2.94
N VAL A 123 3.15 9.46 2.68
CA VAL A 123 1.71 9.74 2.55
C VAL A 123 1.15 10.27 3.86
N VAL A 124 1.36 9.55 4.98
CA VAL A 124 0.83 9.94 6.29
C VAL A 124 1.33 11.32 6.71
N THR A 125 2.63 11.58 6.55
CA THR A 125 3.21 12.87 6.94
C THR A 125 2.80 14.02 6.02
N ALA A 126 2.65 13.78 4.72
CA ALA A 126 2.17 14.80 3.78
C ALA A 126 0.68 15.10 4.00
N ALA A 127 -0.14 14.08 4.25
CA ALA A 127 -1.57 14.21 4.54
C ALA A 127 -1.82 15.04 5.81
N LEU A 128 -1.06 14.77 6.88
CA LEU A 128 -1.08 15.58 8.11
C LEU A 128 -0.67 17.03 7.84
N ALA A 129 0.44 17.25 7.12
CA ALA A 129 0.94 18.59 6.82
C ALA A 129 0.00 19.39 5.91
N ALA A 130 -0.75 18.73 5.04
CA ALA A 130 -1.74 19.34 4.16
C ALA A 130 -3.09 19.61 4.86
N GLY A 131 -3.29 19.13 6.10
CA GLY A 131 -4.60 19.19 6.75
C GLY A 131 -5.65 18.33 6.02
N ARG A 132 -5.21 17.22 5.43
CA ARG A 132 -6.03 16.25 4.68
C ARG A 132 -5.84 14.84 5.26
N PRO A 133 -6.13 14.61 6.56
CA PRO A 133 -5.80 13.35 7.23
C PRO A 133 -6.47 12.14 6.56
N LEU A 134 -7.69 12.29 6.03
CA LEU A 134 -8.37 11.21 5.29
C LEU A 134 -7.58 10.67 4.10
N ALA A 135 -6.78 11.50 3.42
CA ALA A 135 -6.00 11.07 2.27
C ALA A 135 -4.87 10.08 2.63
N GLY A 136 -4.47 10.03 3.90
CA GLY A 136 -3.45 9.10 4.39
C GLY A 136 -3.99 7.97 5.25
N LEU A 137 -5.32 7.76 5.27
CA LEU A 137 -5.96 6.78 6.14
C LEU A 137 -5.48 5.35 5.85
N ASP A 138 -5.50 4.92 4.59
CA ASP A 138 -5.10 3.55 4.21
C ASP A 138 -3.62 3.29 4.54
N ALA A 139 -2.76 4.28 4.31
CA ALA A 139 -1.35 4.20 4.65
C ALA A 139 -1.14 4.12 6.17
N ALA A 140 -1.91 4.88 6.96
CA ALA A 140 -1.85 4.80 8.43
C ALA A 140 -2.32 3.44 8.95
N VAL A 141 -3.40 2.89 8.39
CA VAL A 141 -3.90 1.55 8.73
C VAL A 141 -2.84 0.48 8.40
N ALA A 142 -2.18 0.59 7.25
CA ALA A 142 -1.09 -0.31 6.87
C ALA A 142 0.11 -0.20 7.83
N LEU A 143 0.47 1.03 8.23
CA LEU A 143 1.53 1.31 9.21
C LEU A 143 1.23 0.78 10.62
N CYS A 144 -0.01 0.42 10.94
CA CYS A 144 -0.32 -0.23 12.22
C CYS A 144 0.05 -1.72 12.25
N ARG A 145 0.33 -2.35 11.11
CA ARG A 145 0.60 -3.80 11.02
C ARG A 145 2.05 -4.14 11.44
N PRO A 146 2.30 -5.20 12.23
CA PRO A 146 3.64 -5.60 12.64
C PRO A 146 4.50 -6.18 11.48
N PRO A 147 5.84 -6.05 11.53
CA PRO A 147 6.61 -5.25 12.47
C PRO A 147 6.82 -3.82 11.94
N SER A 148 5.78 -2.99 11.99
CA SER A 148 5.92 -1.56 11.79
C SER A 148 6.93 -0.97 12.78
N GLN A 149 7.85 -0.15 12.29
CA GLN A 149 8.74 0.62 13.16
C GLN A 149 7.92 1.48 14.13
N PRO A 150 8.35 1.66 15.40
CA PRO A 150 7.58 2.40 16.40
C PRO A 150 7.28 3.84 15.96
N GLU A 151 8.17 4.47 15.18
CA GLU A 151 7.96 5.79 14.60
C GLU A 151 6.81 5.81 13.58
N GLY A 152 6.73 4.79 12.71
CA GLY A 152 5.64 4.64 11.75
C GLY A 152 4.29 4.50 12.46
N LEU A 153 4.26 3.70 13.53
CA LEU A 153 3.05 3.52 14.35
C LEU A 153 2.65 4.83 15.06
N ARG A 154 3.60 5.63 15.57
CA ARG A 154 3.32 6.96 16.13
C ARG A 154 2.69 7.91 15.12
N LEU A 155 3.19 7.93 13.89
CA LEU A 155 2.64 8.74 12.81
C LEU A 155 1.22 8.29 12.43
N ALA A 156 1.01 6.98 12.32
CA ALA A 156 -0.30 6.40 12.04
C ALA A 156 -1.31 6.79 13.12
N VAL A 157 -0.95 6.65 14.40
CA VAL A 157 -1.78 7.06 15.55
C VAL A 157 -2.16 8.55 15.45
N GLY A 158 -1.19 9.42 15.15
CA GLY A 158 -1.45 10.86 15.02
C GLY A 158 -2.41 11.20 13.86
N LEU A 159 -2.31 10.48 12.74
CA LEU A 159 -3.25 10.63 11.62
C LEU A 159 -4.64 10.11 11.98
N LEU A 160 -4.74 8.94 12.61
CA LEU A 160 -6.01 8.34 13.00
C LEU A 160 -6.74 9.22 14.03
N ASP A 161 -6.02 9.81 14.98
CA ASP A 161 -6.59 10.82 15.90
C ASP A 161 -7.14 12.03 15.16
N ALA A 162 -6.42 12.51 14.14
CA ALA A 162 -6.84 13.64 13.34
C ALA A 162 -8.09 13.31 12.50
N VAL A 163 -8.21 12.08 12.01
CA VAL A 163 -9.41 11.59 11.30
C VAL A 163 -10.61 11.48 12.24
N THR A 164 -10.41 10.97 13.45
CA THR A 164 -11.52 10.68 14.38
C THR A 164 -11.86 11.84 15.31
N GLY A 165 -11.12 12.95 15.25
CA GLY A 165 -11.27 14.07 16.18
C GLY A 165 -10.98 13.68 17.63
N GLY A 166 -10.10 12.69 17.85
CA GLY A 166 -9.77 12.15 19.17
C GLY A 166 -10.80 11.18 19.76
N ALA A 167 -11.85 10.83 19.02
CA ALA A 167 -12.77 9.76 19.42
C ALA A 167 -12.04 8.40 19.49
N PRO A 168 -12.50 7.45 20.34
CA PRO A 168 -11.95 6.11 20.39
C PRO A 168 -12.00 5.43 19.01
N TRP A 169 -10.93 4.71 18.68
CA TRP A 169 -10.80 4.03 17.40
C TRP A 169 -9.97 2.77 17.57
N GLY A 170 -10.06 1.85 16.61
CA GLY A 170 -9.14 0.73 16.53
C GLY A 170 -8.86 0.37 15.09
N VAL A 171 -7.79 -0.40 14.89
CA VAL A 171 -7.36 -0.93 13.59
C VAL A 171 -7.28 -2.44 13.74
N VAL A 172 -7.76 -3.16 12.74
CA VAL A 172 -7.69 -4.62 12.68
C VAL A 172 -6.99 -5.08 11.41
N TRP A 173 -6.23 -6.15 11.53
CA TRP A 173 -5.60 -6.85 10.41
C TRP A 173 -5.57 -8.35 10.67
N THR A 174 -5.36 -9.10 9.60
CA THR A 174 -5.31 -10.56 9.64
C THR A 174 -3.85 -11.01 9.59
N THR A 175 -3.47 -11.87 10.51
CA THR A 175 -2.21 -12.63 10.42
C THR A 175 -2.50 -14.01 9.81
N GLU A 176 -1.49 -14.88 9.74
CA GLU A 176 -1.70 -16.26 9.25
C GLU A 176 -2.69 -17.04 10.12
N THR A 177 -2.76 -16.77 11.42
CA THR A 177 -3.48 -17.60 12.39
C THR A 177 -4.45 -16.86 13.30
N THR A 178 -4.34 -15.53 13.39
CA THR A 178 -5.17 -14.71 14.28
C THR A 178 -5.61 -13.41 13.63
N LEU A 179 -6.75 -12.89 14.09
CA LEU A 179 -7.07 -11.48 13.92
C LEU A 179 -6.32 -10.69 14.99
N ALA A 180 -5.52 -9.73 14.57
CA ALA A 180 -4.76 -8.88 15.46
C ALA A 180 -5.14 -7.42 15.21
N GLY A 181 -4.92 -6.59 16.20
CA GLY A 181 -5.25 -5.18 16.08
C GLY A 181 -4.71 -4.33 17.21
N CYS A 182 -4.98 -3.03 17.10
CA CYS A 182 -4.71 -2.09 18.16
C CYS A 182 -5.90 -1.15 18.33
N VAL A 183 -6.12 -0.70 19.57
CA VAL A 183 -7.23 0.18 19.95
C VAL A 183 -6.69 1.34 20.75
N ARG A 184 -7.12 2.54 20.37
CA ARG A 184 -6.99 3.73 21.18
C ARG A 184 -8.31 4.02 21.88
N HIS A 185 -8.23 4.21 23.18
CA HIS A 185 -9.38 4.45 24.04
C HIS A 185 -9.08 5.59 25.03
N ALA A 186 -10.12 6.25 25.49
CA ALA A 186 -10.01 7.42 26.36
C ALA A 186 -10.04 7.08 27.87
N GLY A 187 -10.28 5.82 28.23
CA GLY A 187 -10.48 5.39 29.61
C GLY A 187 -9.27 4.67 30.23
N PRO A 188 -9.29 4.42 31.55
CA PRO A 188 -8.28 3.62 32.23
C PRO A 188 -8.50 2.11 32.07
N GLU A 189 -9.70 1.69 31.68
CA GLU A 189 -10.06 0.27 31.49
C GLU A 189 -9.81 -0.16 30.05
N PRO A 190 -9.20 -1.34 29.81
CA PRO A 190 -8.90 -1.81 28.47
C PRO A 190 -10.18 -1.92 27.65
N ALA A 191 -10.11 -1.51 26.39
CA ALA A 191 -11.25 -1.59 25.48
C ALA A 191 -11.57 -3.05 25.12
N GLU A 192 -12.85 -3.44 25.22
CA GLU A 192 -13.33 -4.72 24.71
C GLU A 192 -13.60 -4.62 23.20
N VAL A 193 -13.08 -5.58 22.45
CA VAL A 193 -13.26 -5.75 21.00
C VAL A 193 -14.16 -6.96 20.75
N VAL A 194 -15.14 -6.80 19.88
CA VAL A 194 -16.15 -7.81 19.56
C VAL A 194 -16.06 -8.16 18.09
N LEU A 195 -16.16 -9.45 17.78
CA LEU A 195 -16.32 -9.95 16.42
C LEU A 195 -17.78 -10.32 16.18
N LEU A 196 -18.31 -9.82 15.07
CA LEU A 196 -19.66 -10.07 14.61
C LEU A 196 -19.62 -10.80 13.27
N ALA A 197 -20.42 -11.85 13.13
CA ALA A 197 -20.76 -12.45 11.85
C ALA A 197 -22.28 -12.38 11.67
N ASP A 198 -22.75 -11.74 10.61
CA ASP A 198 -24.17 -11.47 10.37
C ASP A 198 -24.88 -10.82 11.58
N GLY A 199 -24.17 -9.95 12.31
CA GLY A 199 -24.66 -9.27 13.51
C GLY A 199 -24.64 -10.11 14.80
N ALA A 200 -24.31 -11.40 14.74
CA ALA A 200 -24.18 -12.27 15.91
C ALA A 200 -22.76 -12.21 16.48
N VAL A 201 -22.64 -12.13 17.81
CA VAL A 201 -21.34 -12.12 18.50
C VAL A 201 -20.71 -13.51 18.44
N ILE A 202 -19.55 -13.61 17.77
CA ILE A 202 -18.81 -14.87 17.63
C ILE A 202 -17.53 -14.90 18.48
N GLY A 203 -17.05 -13.74 18.94
CA GLY A 203 -15.82 -13.63 19.72
C GLY A 203 -15.70 -12.30 20.45
N ARG A 204 -14.95 -12.31 21.56
CA ARG A 204 -14.66 -11.14 22.40
C ARG A 204 -13.21 -11.22 22.88
N THR A 205 -12.52 -10.08 22.95
CA THR A 205 -11.19 -9.98 23.53
C THR A 205 -10.96 -8.59 24.11
N LEU A 206 -10.02 -8.47 25.04
CA LEU A 206 -9.59 -7.17 25.58
C LEU A 206 -8.35 -6.67 24.84
N ALA A 207 -8.31 -5.38 24.57
CA ALA A 207 -7.14 -4.69 24.05
C ALA A 207 -6.24 -4.21 25.19
N ASP A 208 -5.65 -5.15 25.93
CA ASP A 208 -4.84 -4.90 27.14
C ASP A 208 -3.33 -5.06 26.92
N THR A 209 -2.91 -5.52 25.74
CA THR A 209 -1.50 -5.73 25.43
C THR A 209 -0.82 -4.38 25.20
N ALA A 210 -0.02 -3.90 26.14
CA ALA A 210 0.66 -2.62 26.01
C ALA A 210 1.60 -2.61 24.79
N LEU A 211 1.39 -1.65 23.88
CA LEU A 211 2.30 -1.42 22.76
C LEU A 211 3.40 -0.43 23.19
N PRO A 212 4.69 -0.81 23.09
CA PRO A 212 5.78 0.00 23.62
C PRO A 212 5.85 1.38 22.96
N GLY A 213 5.99 2.42 23.80
CA GLY A 213 6.18 3.81 23.36
C GLY A 213 4.91 4.56 22.95
N LEU A 214 3.72 4.00 23.18
CA LEU A 214 2.47 4.45 22.58
C LEU A 214 1.25 4.45 23.51
N ALA A 215 1.43 4.60 24.83
CA ALA A 215 0.28 4.75 25.73
C ALA A 215 -0.60 5.96 25.32
N PRO A 216 -1.95 5.83 25.21
CA PRO A 216 -2.81 4.73 25.65
C PRO A 216 -3.31 3.80 24.52
N LEU A 217 -2.40 3.22 23.72
CA LEU A 217 -2.71 2.23 22.69
C LEU A 217 -2.61 0.80 23.26
N GLY A 218 -3.73 0.05 23.20
CA GLY A 218 -3.80 -1.36 23.60
C GLY A 218 -3.86 -2.27 22.38
N GLY A 219 -3.00 -3.28 22.31
CA GLY A 219 -3.03 -4.34 21.31
C GLY A 219 -4.00 -5.45 21.71
N PHE A 220 -4.56 -6.14 20.72
CA PHE A 220 -5.32 -7.36 20.91
C PHE A 220 -4.93 -8.43 19.88
N SER A 221 -5.18 -9.68 20.24
CA SER A 221 -5.11 -10.83 19.34
C SER A 221 -6.28 -11.74 19.64
N LEU A 222 -6.94 -12.24 18.60
CA LEU A 222 -8.07 -13.13 18.72
C LEU A 222 -7.94 -14.28 17.72
N THR A 223 -7.98 -15.49 18.27
CA THR A 223 -8.07 -16.71 17.47
C THR A 223 -9.53 -16.92 17.09
N PRO A 224 -9.85 -17.07 15.79
CA PRO A 224 -11.24 -17.30 15.38
C PRO A 224 -11.80 -18.59 15.99
N PRO A 225 -13.11 -18.64 16.26
CA PRO A 225 -13.75 -19.86 16.74
C PRO A 225 -13.62 -20.99 15.72
N ALA A 226 -13.47 -22.23 16.19
CA ALA A 226 -13.46 -23.38 15.29
C ALA A 226 -14.80 -23.53 14.55
N GLY A 227 -14.77 -24.01 13.31
CA GLY A 227 -15.97 -24.32 12.52
C GLY A 227 -16.44 -23.22 11.56
N TRP A 228 -15.73 -22.10 11.46
CA TRP A 228 -15.99 -21.06 10.47
C TRP A 228 -15.22 -21.30 9.17
N LEU A 229 -15.81 -20.91 8.04
CA LEU A 229 -15.17 -21.03 6.74
C LEU A 229 -14.03 -20.01 6.60
N ASP A 230 -12.90 -20.46 6.05
CA ASP A 230 -11.77 -19.59 5.76
C ASP A 230 -12.19 -18.40 4.87
N GLY A 231 -11.70 -17.21 5.19
CA GLY A 231 -12.03 -16.00 4.43
C GLY A 231 -13.44 -15.45 4.67
N THR A 232 -14.20 -16.01 5.62
CA THR A 232 -15.46 -15.39 6.07
C THR A 232 -15.16 -13.97 6.56
N LEU A 233 -15.86 -12.99 6.01
CA LEU A 233 -15.74 -11.59 6.44
C LEU A 233 -16.47 -11.40 7.76
N VAL A 234 -15.77 -10.87 8.74
CA VAL A 234 -16.33 -10.56 10.07
C VAL A 234 -16.18 -9.07 10.36
N ASP A 235 -17.22 -8.51 10.96
CA ASP A 235 -17.15 -7.16 11.49
C ASP A 235 -16.41 -7.17 12.82
N VAL A 236 -15.49 -6.23 12.98
CA VAL A 236 -14.73 -6.06 14.22
C VAL A 236 -15.06 -4.68 14.76
N VAL A 237 -15.65 -4.64 15.95
CA VAL A 237 -16.20 -3.41 16.54
C VAL A 237 -15.72 -3.21 17.98
N LEU A 238 -15.72 -1.96 18.44
CA LEU A 238 -15.55 -1.63 19.86
C LEU A 238 -16.85 -1.94 20.62
N ALA A 239 -16.79 -2.76 21.67
CA ALA A 239 -17.99 -3.25 22.39
C ALA A 239 -18.88 -2.12 22.92
N LYS A 240 -18.27 -1.05 23.44
CA LYS A 240 -18.98 0.04 24.12
C LYS A 240 -19.78 0.93 23.15
N SER A 241 -19.27 1.15 21.95
CA SER A 241 -19.83 2.11 20.99
C SER A 241 -20.37 1.46 19.72
N ASN A 242 -20.14 0.16 19.53
CA ASN A 242 -20.40 -0.55 18.29
C ASN A 242 -19.73 0.11 17.06
N THR A 243 -18.63 0.84 17.28
CA THR A 243 -17.89 1.53 16.21
C THR A 243 -17.00 0.52 15.49
N PRO A 244 -17.08 0.42 14.16
CA PRO A 244 -16.21 -0.47 13.40
C PRO A 244 -14.76 -0.03 13.48
N LEU A 245 -13.87 -1.00 13.62
CA LEU A 245 -12.43 -0.78 13.54
C LEU A 245 -12.04 -0.53 12.08
N PHE A 246 -11.01 0.28 11.85
CA PHE A 246 -10.41 0.43 10.52
C PHE A 246 -9.84 -0.91 10.05
N GLY A 247 -10.16 -1.29 8.81
CA GLY A 247 -9.86 -2.63 8.28
C GLY A 247 -10.98 -3.66 8.49
N SER A 248 -12.08 -3.28 9.14
CA SER A 248 -13.34 -4.05 9.15
C SER A 248 -14.15 -3.77 7.87
N PRO A 249 -14.83 -4.78 7.29
CA PRO A 249 -14.80 -6.18 7.67
C PRO A 249 -13.46 -6.85 7.34
N ALA A 250 -13.00 -7.73 8.21
CA ALA A 250 -11.74 -8.44 8.07
C ALA A 250 -11.99 -9.93 7.75
N PRO A 251 -11.23 -10.55 6.83
CA PRO A 251 -11.39 -11.99 6.56
C PRO A 251 -10.85 -12.83 7.72
N LEU A 252 -11.54 -13.90 8.10
CA LEU A 252 -11.00 -14.83 9.10
C LEU A 252 -9.73 -15.52 8.57
N PRO A 253 -8.67 -15.61 9.39
CA PRO A 253 -7.43 -16.27 9.02
C PRO A 253 -7.65 -17.77 8.86
N GLN A 254 -6.85 -18.42 8.00
CA GLN A 254 -6.98 -19.85 7.76
C GLN A 254 -6.77 -20.62 9.05
N ALA A 255 -7.76 -21.39 9.46
CA ALA A 255 -7.54 -22.39 10.48
C ALA A 255 -6.60 -23.42 9.86
N ARG A 256 -5.30 -23.35 10.17
CA ARG A 256 -4.39 -24.46 9.88
C ARG A 256 -4.94 -25.67 10.63
N THR A 257 -5.76 -26.48 9.97
CA THR A 257 -5.86 -27.89 10.30
C THR A 257 -4.43 -28.38 10.25
N ALA A 258 -3.86 -28.64 11.43
CA ALA A 258 -2.60 -29.37 11.51
C ALA A 258 -2.74 -30.54 10.53
N PRO A 259 -1.82 -30.72 9.57
CA PRO A 259 -1.91 -31.86 8.68
C PRO A 259 -2.07 -33.08 9.58
N PRO A 260 -3.09 -33.94 9.33
CA PRO A 260 -3.29 -35.12 10.17
C PRO A 260 -1.95 -35.81 10.26
N LEU A 261 -1.49 -36.02 11.50
CA LEU A 261 -0.20 -36.62 11.80
C LEU A 261 -0.04 -37.83 10.89
N ALA A 262 0.74 -37.69 9.82
CA ALA A 262 0.79 -38.71 8.80
C ALA A 262 1.33 -39.95 9.51
N ALA A 263 0.51 -41.01 9.59
CA ALA A 263 1.01 -42.31 9.98
C ALA A 263 2.25 -42.60 9.12
N PRO A 264 3.33 -43.13 9.70
CA PRO A 264 4.60 -43.28 9.00
C PRO A 264 4.38 -44.04 7.68
N VAL A 265 4.44 -43.31 6.56
CA VAL A 265 4.31 -43.89 5.22
C VAL A 265 5.66 -44.54 4.91
N PRO A 266 5.71 -45.86 4.62
CA PRO A 266 6.95 -46.51 4.23
C PRO A 266 7.43 -45.93 2.88
N PRO A 267 8.75 -45.88 2.65
CA PRO A 267 9.32 -45.27 1.46
C PRO A 267 8.95 -46.09 0.21
N GLY A 268 8.10 -45.51 -0.64
CA GLY A 268 7.82 -45.98 -2.00
C GLY A 268 8.17 -44.86 -3.01
N PRO A 269 8.64 -45.20 -4.22
CA PRO A 269 9.17 -44.22 -5.15
C PRO A 269 8.06 -43.49 -5.93
N ASP A 270 8.29 -42.20 -6.16
CA ASP A 270 7.71 -41.32 -7.18
C ASP A 270 6.18 -41.20 -7.27
N THR A 271 5.63 -40.21 -6.57
CA THR A 271 4.41 -39.51 -7.01
C THR A 271 4.61 -38.00 -6.93
N ALA A 272 4.86 -37.39 -8.10
CA ALA A 272 4.82 -35.95 -8.29
C ALA A 272 3.36 -35.45 -8.14
N VAL A 273 3.14 -34.59 -7.15
CA VAL A 273 1.86 -33.89 -6.96
C VAL A 273 1.74 -32.81 -8.03
N ALA A 274 0.83 -33.01 -8.98
CA ALA A 274 0.52 -32.05 -10.03
C ALA A 274 -0.39 -30.94 -9.48
N ALA A 275 0.04 -29.68 -9.63
CA ALA A 275 -0.81 -28.50 -9.41
C ALA A 275 -2.03 -28.52 -10.35
N PRO A 276 -3.19 -27.94 -9.94
CA PRO A 276 -4.37 -27.89 -10.79
C PRO A 276 -4.09 -27.03 -12.03
N ARG A 277 -3.98 -27.68 -13.19
CA ARG A 277 -3.85 -26.99 -14.49
C ARG A 277 -5.24 -26.61 -14.96
N VAL A 278 -5.54 -25.32 -14.98
CA VAL A 278 -6.70 -24.78 -15.70
C VAL A 278 -6.53 -25.15 -17.18
N SER A 279 -7.57 -25.73 -17.78
CA SER A 279 -7.48 -26.18 -19.18
C SER A 279 -7.31 -24.96 -20.12
N PRO A 280 -6.49 -25.06 -21.18
CA PRO A 280 -6.37 -23.99 -22.17
C PRO A 280 -7.71 -23.61 -22.82
N GLN A 281 -8.65 -24.55 -22.84
CA GLN A 281 -10.00 -24.36 -23.36
C GLN A 281 -10.86 -23.46 -22.44
N ALA A 282 -10.77 -23.64 -21.11
CA ALA A 282 -11.44 -22.76 -20.15
C ALA A 282 -10.90 -21.32 -20.22
N LEU A 283 -9.58 -21.15 -20.41
CA LEU A 283 -8.98 -19.81 -20.62
C LEU A 283 -9.47 -19.15 -21.93
N ALA A 284 -9.64 -19.93 -22.99
CA ALA A 284 -10.17 -19.42 -24.26
C ALA A 284 -11.65 -19.01 -24.15
N HIS A 285 -12.48 -19.80 -23.46
CA HIS A 285 -13.88 -19.47 -23.18
C HIS A 285 -14.01 -18.22 -22.31
N LEU A 286 -13.20 -18.10 -21.25
CA LEU A 286 -13.15 -16.92 -20.40
C LEU A 286 -12.76 -15.65 -21.19
N GLY A 287 -11.76 -15.75 -22.06
CA GLY A 287 -11.36 -14.64 -22.94
C GLY A 287 -12.44 -14.24 -23.95
N GLY A 288 -13.22 -15.18 -24.47
CA GLY A 288 -14.37 -14.91 -25.33
C GLY A 288 -15.49 -14.20 -24.58
N TRP A 289 -15.83 -14.69 -23.39
CA TRP A 289 -16.84 -14.10 -22.54
C TRP A 289 -16.49 -12.67 -22.11
N LEU A 290 -15.24 -12.42 -21.69
CA LEU A 290 -14.78 -11.07 -21.31
C LEU A 290 -14.91 -10.04 -22.45
N ARG A 291 -14.62 -10.45 -23.69
CA ARG A 291 -14.81 -9.57 -24.86
C ARG A 291 -16.28 -9.24 -25.10
N GLN A 292 -17.17 -10.22 -24.92
CA GLN A 292 -18.60 -10.02 -25.12
C GLN A 292 -19.23 -9.18 -24.00
N ALA A 293 -18.82 -9.39 -22.75
CA ALA A 293 -19.21 -8.57 -21.61
C ALA A 293 -18.76 -7.11 -21.76
N ALA A 294 -17.59 -6.85 -22.37
CA ALA A 294 -17.11 -5.50 -22.64
C ALA A 294 -17.97 -4.73 -23.67
N CYS A 295 -18.67 -5.43 -24.57
CA CYS A 295 -19.56 -4.81 -25.56
C CYS A 295 -20.97 -4.52 -25.02
N SER A 296 -21.37 -5.12 -23.89
CA SER A 296 -22.72 -4.94 -23.31
C SER A 296 -22.65 -4.96 -21.78
N PRO A 297 -22.05 -3.93 -21.16
CA PRO A 297 -21.75 -3.95 -19.72
C PRO A 297 -22.99 -3.98 -18.83
N GLN A 298 -24.14 -3.50 -19.31
CA GLN A 298 -25.40 -3.49 -18.56
C GLN A 298 -26.09 -4.87 -18.51
N SER A 299 -25.73 -5.81 -19.39
CA SER A 299 -26.30 -7.15 -19.45
C SER A 299 -25.26 -8.14 -20.02
N PRO A 300 -24.26 -8.57 -19.23
CA PRO A 300 -23.30 -9.56 -19.70
C PRO A 300 -23.99 -10.94 -19.91
N PRO A 301 -23.53 -11.74 -20.88
CA PRO A 301 -24.06 -13.09 -21.10
C PRO A 301 -23.80 -14.01 -19.90
N PRO A 302 -24.56 -15.09 -19.71
CA PRO A 302 -24.31 -16.07 -18.65
C PRO A 302 -22.93 -16.72 -18.82
N LEU A 303 -22.26 -17.01 -17.70
CA LEU A 303 -20.92 -17.58 -17.70
C LEU A 303 -20.95 -19.06 -18.13
N PRO A 304 -19.95 -19.53 -18.90
CA PRO A 304 -19.78 -20.97 -19.17
C PRO A 304 -19.52 -21.78 -17.89
N ASP A 305 -20.18 -22.94 -17.76
CA ASP A 305 -20.13 -23.80 -16.55
C ASP A 305 -18.71 -24.33 -16.24
N ASP A 306 -17.82 -24.37 -17.23
CA ASP A 306 -16.44 -24.83 -17.11
C ASP A 306 -15.48 -23.78 -16.51
N CYS A 307 -15.98 -22.59 -16.18
CA CYS A 307 -15.19 -21.45 -15.68
C CYS A 307 -15.38 -21.12 -14.18
N LEU A 308 -16.02 -22.00 -13.39
CA LEU A 308 -16.27 -21.79 -11.96
C LEU A 308 -15.01 -22.05 -11.08
N GLY A 309 -14.59 -21.09 -10.25
CA GLY A 309 -13.44 -21.23 -9.34
C GLY A 309 -12.60 -19.96 -9.16
N ALA A 310 -11.30 -20.10 -8.84
CA ALA A 310 -10.38 -18.97 -8.54
C ALA A 310 -10.30 -17.91 -9.66
N ALA A 311 -10.48 -18.32 -10.92
CA ALA A 311 -10.58 -17.41 -12.06
C ALA A 311 -11.77 -16.43 -11.98
N MET A 312 -12.84 -16.78 -11.24
CA MET A 312 -14.00 -15.90 -11.02
C MET A 312 -13.70 -14.72 -10.10
N ALA A 313 -12.85 -14.89 -9.09
CA ALA A 313 -12.50 -13.81 -8.18
C ALA A 313 -11.74 -12.71 -8.94
N GLU A 314 -10.83 -13.13 -9.81
CA GLU A 314 -10.02 -12.24 -10.65
C GLU A 314 -10.88 -11.57 -11.74
N ALA A 315 -11.76 -12.32 -12.42
CA ALA A 315 -12.67 -11.76 -13.43
C ALA A 315 -13.67 -10.75 -12.83
N ARG A 316 -14.20 -11.02 -11.63
CA ARG A 316 -15.09 -10.08 -10.91
C ARG A 316 -14.35 -8.80 -10.50
N SER A 317 -13.12 -8.92 -10.02
CA SER A 317 -12.27 -7.78 -9.65
C SER A 317 -12.01 -6.86 -10.86
N LEU A 318 -11.68 -7.44 -12.02
CA LEU A 318 -11.43 -6.68 -13.25
C LEU A 318 -12.69 -5.97 -13.78
N LEU A 319 -13.86 -6.60 -13.70
CA LEU A 319 -15.12 -5.98 -14.11
C LEU A 319 -15.54 -4.84 -13.19
N ALA A 320 -15.39 -5.00 -11.88
CA ALA A 320 -15.67 -3.94 -10.90
C ALA A 320 -14.77 -2.72 -11.11
N ALA A 321 -13.47 -2.94 -11.34
CA ALA A 321 -12.53 -1.85 -11.65
C ALA A 321 -12.89 -1.09 -12.93
N ARG A 322 -13.44 -1.79 -13.94
CA ARG A 322 -13.82 -1.16 -15.21
C ARG A 322 -15.13 -0.38 -15.12
N ALA A 323 -16.10 -0.86 -14.34
CA ALA A 323 -17.35 -0.14 -14.08
C ALA A 323 -17.08 1.20 -13.38
N ALA A 324 -16.21 1.20 -12.35
CA ALA A 324 -15.80 2.41 -11.64
C ALA A 324 -15.10 3.42 -12.56
N ALA A 325 -14.30 2.95 -13.53
CA ALA A 325 -13.66 3.82 -14.50
C ALA A 325 -14.64 4.50 -15.48
N LEU A 326 -15.74 3.83 -15.84
CA LEU A 326 -16.77 4.38 -16.73
C LEU A 326 -17.65 5.42 -16.01
N GLU A 327 -17.98 5.20 -14.74
CA GLU A 327 -18.71 6.18 -13.93
C GLU A 327 -17.88 7.46 -13.74
N ALA A 328 -16.56 7.33 -13.50
CA ALA A 328 -15.66 8.47 -13.38
C ALA A 328 -15.60 9.32 -14.67
N ASP A 329 -15.60 8.67 -15.84
CA ASP A 329 -15.55 9.35 -17.15
C ASP A 329 -16.87 10.09 -17.47
N GLN A 330 -18.02 9.50 -17.11
CA GLN A 330 -19.32 10.15 -17.24
C GLN A 330 -19.48 11.36 -16.31
N THR A 331 -18.94 11.27 -15.09
CA THR A 331 -18.98 12.38 -14.13
C THR A 331 -18.07 13.54 -14.55
N ALA A 332 -16.98 13.24 -15.28
CA ALA A 332 -16.11 14.27 -15.85
C ALA A 332 -16.78 14.95 -17.05
N ALA A 333 -17.40 14.20 -17.96
CA ALA A 333 -18.06 14.76 -19.14
C ALA A 333 -19.29 15.63 -18.81
N GLY A 334 -20.03 15.31 -17.73
CA GLY A 334 -21.20 16.10 -17.32
C GLY A 334 -20.88 17.44 -16.64
N LYS A 335 -19.62 17.71 -16.29
CA LYS A 335 -19.20 18.95 -15.63
C LYS A 335 -18.81 20.07 -16.59
N ASP A 336 -18.55 19.76 -17.85
CA ASP A 336 -18.13 20.76 -18.84
C ASP A 336 -19.32 21.43 -19.56
N GLU A 337 -20.55 20.96 -19.37
CA GLU A 337 -21.76 21.56 -19.99
C GLU A 337 -22.47 22.62 -19.14
N GLU A 338 -22.11 22.80 -17.86
CA GLU A 338 -22.84 23.70 -16.94
C GLU A 338 -22.27 25.13 -16.82
N ASP A 339 -21.13 25.43 -17.45
CA ASP A 339 -20.44 26.74 -17.34
C ASP A 339 -20.69 27.71 -18.51
N ASP A 340 -21.51 27.35 -19.51
CA ASP A 340 -21.72 28.16 -20.73
C ASP A 340 -23.01 29.01 -20.74
N ASP A 341 -23.79 29.04 -19.64
CA ASP A 341 -25.12 29.69 -19.61
C ASP A 341 -25.22 30.96 -18.74
N HIS A 342 -24.08 31.56 -18.39
CA HIS A 342 -24.02 32.88 -17.73
C HIS A 342 -23.13 33.87 -18.51
N ALA A 343 -23.66 34.32 -19.65
CA ALA A 343 -23.23 35.53 -20.36
C ALA A 343 -24.39 36.53 -20.46
#